data_AF-A0A553DS21-F1
#
_entry.id   AF-A0A553DS21-F1
#
_cell.length_a   1.000
_cell.length_b   1.000
_cell.length_c   1.000
_cell.angle_alpha   90.00
_cell.angle_beta   90.00
_cell.angle_gamma   90.00
#
_symmetry.space_group_name_H-M   'P 1'
#
loop_
_entity.id
_entity.type
_entity.pdbx_description
1 polymer ?
#
loop_
_entity_poly.entity_id
_entity_poly.type
_entity_poly.pdbx_seq_one_letter_code
_entity_poly.pdbx_strand_id
1 'polypeptide(L)'
;MIILKTITSYNGKEFALQKEVSEILEVDFYYAKPYCRWERGSDENMNGLIKQYFSKGMSFENITDKQVQNVKDKVNNRPWKRFGYKTPNEVFSYYLNNNGHVAFMT
;
A
#
# COMPACT_ATOMS: atom_id res chain seq x y z
N MET A 1 -6.73 -20.54 -1.21
CA MET A 1 -6.46 -19.73 -2.42
C MET A 1 -5.68 -18.51 -1.97
N ILE A 2 -4.42 -18.36 -2.40
CA ILE A 2 -3.59 -17.21 -2.05
C ILE A 2 -4.03 -16.04 -2.93
N ILE A 3 -4.58 -15.00 -2.31
CA ILE A 3 -5.07 -13.79 -2.98
C ILE A 3 -3.90 -12.90 -3.41
N LEU A 4 -2.81 -12.92 -2.65
CA LEU A 4 -1.62 -12.12 -2.92
C LEU A 4 -0.71 -12.84 -3.93
N LYS A 5 -0.40 -12.19 -5.05
CA LYS A 5 0.44 -12.78 -6.10
C LYS A 5 1.89 -12.33 -6.01
N THR A 6 2.10 -11.04 -5.80
CA THR A 6 3.43 -10.45 -5.77
C THR A 6 3.52 -9.36 -4.72
N ILE A 7 4.71 -9.15 -4.18
CA ILE A 7 5.06 -8.03 -3.31
C ILE A 7 6.11 -7.20 -4.02
N THR A 8 5.95 -5.88 -4.06
CA THR A 8 6.97 -4.95 -4.54
C THR A 8 7.33 -3.97 -3.43
N SER A 9 8.63 -3.84 -3.15
CA SER A 9 9.12 -2.93 -2.13
C SER A 9 10.31 -2.09 -2.59
N TYR A 10 10.74 -1.14 -1.76
CA TYR A 10 11.99 -0.41 -1.94
C TYR A 10 13.13 -1.08 -1.16
N ASN A 11 14.36 -0.64 -1.42
CA ASN A 11 15.58 -1.18 -0.81
C ASN A 11 15.78 -0.73 0.65
N GLY A 12 14.70 -0.67 1.43
CA GLY A 12 14.72 -0.37 2.86
C GLY A 12 15.26 -1.56 3.67
N LYS A 13 15.94 -1.29 4.78
CA LYS A 13 16.48 -2.34 5.66
C LYS A 13 15.37 -3.10 6.39
N GLU A 14 14.23 -2.47 6.59
CA GLU A 14 12.99 -3.05 7.09
C GLU A 14 12.46 -4.20 6.20
N PHE A 15 12.92 -4.28 4.94
CA PHE A 15 12.58 -5.35 4.00
C PHE A 15 13.74 -6.32 3.76
N ALA A 16 14.70 -6.44 4.69
CA ALA A 16 15.86 -7.34 4.55
C ALA A 16 15.55 -8.83 4.77
N LEU A 17 14.34 -9.16 5.25
CA LEU A 17 13.85 -10.53 5.43
C LEU A 17 12.92 -10.97 4.28
N GLN A 18 13.03 -10.35 3.11
CA GLN A 18 12.19 -10.62 1.94
C GLN A 18 12.17 -12.09 1.50
N LYS A 19 13.30 -12.80 1.69
CA LYS A 19 13.40 -14.23 1.33
C LYS A 19 12.49 -15.08 2.20
N GLU A 20 12.54 -14.86 3.50
CA GLU A 20 11.69 -15.56 4.47
C GLU A 20 10.21 -15.26 4.22
N VAL A 21 9.88 -13.99 3.96
CA VAL A 21 8.49 -13.58 3.61
C VAL A 21 8.01 -14.26 2.32
N SER A 22 8.85 -14.31 1.28
CA SER A 22 8.52 -14.95 0.01
C SER A 22 8.29 -16.46 0.17
N GLU A 23 9.12 -17.13 0.98
CA GLU A 23 9.02 -18.57 1.24
C GLU A 23 7.77 -18.92 2.05
N ILE A 24 7.48 -18.17 3.13
CA ILE A 24 6.30 -18.43 3.98
C ILE A 24 4.99 -18.16 3.24
N LEU A 25 4.94 -17.09 2.43
CA LEU A 25 3.73 -16.68 1.73
C LEU A 25 3.59 -17.34 0.35
N GLU A 26 4.62 -18.03 -0.14
CA GLU A 26 4.69 -18.56 -1.51
C GLU A 26 4.38 -17.49 -2.58
N VAL A 27 4.92 -16.27 -2.40
CA VAL A 27 4.71 -15.13 -3.31
C VAL A 27 6.03 -14.57 -3.84
N ASP A 28 6.01 -14.08 -5.07
CA ASP A 28 7.18 -13.42 -5.66
C ASP A 28 7.40 -12.04 -5.00
N PHE A 29 8.65 -11.75 -4.62
CA PHE A 29 9.05 -10.46 -4.04
C PHE A 29 10.00 -9.71 -4.97
N TYR A 30 9.67 -8.46 -5.29
CA TYR A 30 10.42 -7.58 -6.18
C TYR A 30 10.88 -6.30 -5.47
N TYR A 31 11.96 -5.72 -5.99
CA TYR A 31 12.45 -4.41 -5.57
C TYR A 31 12.31 -3.36 -6.68
N ALA A 32 11.92 -2.15 -6.29
CA ALA A 32 12.05 -0.98 -7.14
C ALA A 32 13.54 -0.71 -7.45
N LYS A 33 13.83 -0.32 -8.69
CA LYS A 33 15.20 -0.07 -9.13
C LYS A 33 15.81 1.11 -8.36
N PRO A 34 17.11 1.03 -8.00
CA PRO A 34 17.80 2.15 -7.38
C PRO A 34 17.65 3.44 -8.20
N TYR A 35 17.35 4.55 -7.52
CA TYR A 35 17.19 5.88 -8.12
C TYR A 35 16.02 6.03 -9.12
N CYS A 36 15.17 5.02 -9.29
CA CYS A 36 13.99 5.08 -10.16
C CYS A 36 12.74 5.50 -9.40
N ARG A 37 12.69 6.77 -8.96
CA ARG A 37 11.56 7.30 -8.15
C ARG A 37 10.18 7.14 -8.83
N TRP A 38 10.14 7.16 -10.16
CA TRP A 38 8.91 7.01 -10.93
C TRP A 38 8.24 5.64 -10.78
N GLU A 39 8.98 4.59 -10.42
CA GLU A 39 8.40 3.27 -10.13
C GLU A 39 7.55 3.27 -8.84
N ARG A 40 7.63 4.33 -8.03
CA ARG A 40 6.95 4.49 -6.74
C ARG A 40 5.91 5.60 -6.71
N GLY A 41 5.51 6.13 -7.87
CA GLY A 41 4.59 7.27 -7.93
C GLY A 41 3.24 7.04 -7.24
N SER A 42 2.76 5.79 -7.20
CA SER A 42 1.50 5.46 -6.49
C SER A 42 1.68 5.52 -4.96
N ASP A 43 2.80 5.03 -4.42
CA ASP A 43 3.08 5.04 -2.98
C ASP A 43 3.32 6.47 -2.50
N GLU A 44 4.05 7.27 -3.28
CA GLU A 44 4.26 8.69 -2.98
C GLU A 44 2.94 9.47 -2.93
N ASN A 45 2.03 9.20 -3.87
CA ASN A 45 0.70 9.81 -3.87
C ASN A 45 -0.12 9.40 -2.64
N MET A 46 -0.12 8.11 -2.28
CA MET A 46 -0.82 7.61 -1.09
C MET A 46 -0.25 8.23 0.20
N ASN A 47 1.08 8.29 0.32
CA ASN A 47 1.75 8.93 1.44
C ASN A 47 1.42 10.43 1.53
N GLY A 48 1.25 11.11 0.40
CA GLY A 48 0.75 12.49 0.36
C GLY A 48 -0.65 12.65 0.94
N LEU A 49 -1.56 11.71 0.68
CA LEU A 49 -2.91 11.70 1.25
C LEU A 49 -2.89 11.45 2.76
N ILE A 50 -2.08 10.50 3.23
CA ILE A 50 -1.96 10.19 4.68
C ILE A 50 -1.41 11.41 5.44
N LYS A 51 -0.47 12.13 4.85
CA LYS A 51 0.12 13.35 5.45
C LYS A 51 -0.87 14.51 5.63
N GLN A 52 -2.04 14.47 5.00
CA GLN A 52 -3.13 15.42 5.27
C GLN A 52 -3.73 15.22 6.67
N TYR A 53 -3.58 14.03 7.25
CA TYR A 53 -4.08 13.68 8.58
C TYR A 53 -2.98 13.62 9.64
N PHE A 54 -1.78 13.20 9.24
CA PHE A 54 -0.59 13.17 10.10
C PHE A 54 0.49 14.05 9.49
N SER A 55 0.51 15.32 9.88
CA SER A 55 1.41 16.31 9.31
C SER A 55 2.88 15.95 9.58
N LYS A 56 3.77 16.41 8.69
CA LYS A 56 5.20 16.15 8.83
C LYS A 56 5.72 16.80 10.12
N GLY A 57 6.42 16.04 10.95
CA GLY A 57 6.97 16.51 12.23
C GLY A 57 6.02 16.36 13.42
N MET A 58 4.79 15.86 13.20
CA MET A 58 3.93 15.42 14.29
C MET A 58 4.56 14.21 15.00
N SER A 59 4.55 14.21 16.34
CA SER A 59 4.94 13.01 17.10
C SER A 59 3.92 11.90 16.86
N PHE A 60 4.41 10.70 16.61
CA PHE A 60 3.58 9.50 16.44
C PHE A 60 3.28 8.79 17.77
N GLU A 61 3.90 9.22 18.88
CA GLU A 61 3.76 8.58 20.20
C GLU A 61 2.31 8.54 20.69
N ASN A 62 1.52 9.57 20.37
CA ASN A 62 0.14 9.72 20.82
C ASN A 62 -0.89 9.35 19.73
N ILE A 63 -0.45 8.79 18.60
CA ILE A 63 -1.37 8.32 17.57
C ILE A 63 -1.93 6.97 18.01
N THR A 64 -3.23 6.95 18.26
CA THR A 64 -3.96 5.73 18.63
C THR A 64 -4.27 4.88 17.41
N ASP A 65 -4.39 3.56 17.59
CA ASP A 65 -4.84 2.64 16.54
C ASP A 65 -6.21 3.05 15.97
N LYS A 66 -7.08 3.63 16.82
CA LYS A 66 -8.39 4.15 16.40
C LYS A 66 -8.25 5.32 15.42
N GLN A 67 -7.28 6.21 15.63
CA GLN A 67 -6.99 7.30 14.69
C GLN A 67 -6.41 6.75 13.39
N VAL A 68 -5.49 5.79 13.46
CA VAL A 68 -4.96 5.12 12.27
C VAL A 68 -6.08 4.48 11.46
N GLN A 69 -6.98 3.74 12.12
CA GLN A 69 -8.10 3.08 11.46
C GLN A 69 -9.06 4.09 10.81
N ASN A 70 -9.39 5.17 11.50
CA ASN A 70 -10.22 6.25 10.93
C ASN A 70 -9.57 6.87 9.67
N VAL A 71 -8.26 7.10 9.69
CA VAL A 71 -7.54 7.61 8.51
C VAL A 71 -7.54 6.59 7.37
N LYS A 72 -7.30 5.31 7.66
CA LYS A 72 -7.40 4.22 6.67
C LYS A 72 -8.77 4.19 6.02
N ASP A 73 -9.84 4.25 6.81
CA ASP A 73 -11.21 4.22 6.31
C ASP A 73 -11.50 5.44 5.43
N LYS A 74 -11.04 6.64 5.84
CA LYS A 74 -11.18 7.85 5.02
C LYS A 74 -10.44 7.76 3.70
N VAL A 75 -9.19 7.28 3.70
CA VAL A 75 -8.37 7.19 2.48
C VAL A 75 -8.93 6.13 1.53
N ASN A 76 -9.31 4.97 2.06
CA ASN A 76 -9.78 3.83 1.26
C ASN A 76 -11.22 4.00 0.75
N ASN A 77 -12.03 4.85 1.38
CA ASN A 77 -13.38 5.22 0.93
C ASN A 77 -13.44 6.58 0.24
N ARG A 78 -12.29 7.22 -0.04
CA ARG A 78 -12.24 8.47 -0.79
C ARG A 78 -12.32 8.18 -2.30
N PRO A 79 -13.24 8.79 -3.06
CA PRO A 79 -13.25 8.73 -4.53
C PRO A 79 -11.94 9.21 -5.15
N TRP A 80 -11.32 8.41 -6.03
CA TRP A 80 -10.10 8.79 -6.73
C TRP A 80 -10.37 9.05 -8.20
N LYS A 81 -9.98 10.24 -8.70
CA LYS A 81 -10.18 10.62 -10.12
C LYS A 81 -9.59 9.60 -11.10
N ARG A 82 -8.43 9.01 -10.77
CA ARG A 82 -7.78 7.97 -11.60
C ARG A 82 -8.60 6.69 -11.78
N PHE A 83 -9.56 6.45 -10.89
CA PHE A 83 -10.47 5.30 -10.93
C PHE A 83 -11.87 5.68 -11.40
N GLY A 84 -12.03 6.80 -12.12
CA GLY A 84 -13.35 7.29 -12.52
C GLY A 84 -14.22 7.66 -11.32
N TYR A 85 -13.61 8.21 -10.27
CA TYR A 85 -14.26 8.55 -9.00
C TYR A 85 -14.80 7.37 -8.19
N LYS A 86 -14.36 6.14 -8.50
CA LYS A 86 -14.51 5.01 -7.58
C LYS A 86 -13.51 5.13 -6.42
N THR A 87 -13.88 4.54 -5.29
CA THR A 87 -13.03 4.42 -4.10
C THR A 87 -12.03 3.26 -4.27
N PRO A 88 -10.87 3.32 -3.62
CA PRO A 88 -9.94 2.19 -3.57
C PRO A 88 -10.60 0.87 -3.15
N ASN A 89 -11.51 0.90 -2.16
CA ASN A 89 -12.24 -0.29 -1.72
C ASN A 89 -13.12 -0.88 -2.83
N GLU A 90 -13.88 -0.07 -3.55
CA GLU A 90 -14.71 -0.56 -4.67
C GLU A 90 -13.88 -1.20 -5.77
N VAL A 91 -12.75 -0.57 -6.11
CA VAL A 91 -11.82 -1.08 -7.13
C VAL A 91 -11.18 -2.38 -6.66
N PHE A 92 -10.74 -2.43 -5.40
CA PHE A 92 -10.15 -3.62 -4.80
C PHE A 92 -11.13 -4.80 -4.79
N SER A 93 -12.36 -4.60 -4.29
CA SER A 93 -13.41 -5.62 -4.29
C SER A 93 -13.76 -6.10 -5.70
N TYR A 94 -13.81 -5.20 -6.68
CA TYR A 94 -14.03 -5.58 -8.08
C TYR A 94 -12.93 -6.52 -8.61
N TYR A 95 -11.66 -6.20 -8.39
CA TYR A 95 -10.56 -7.05 -8.88
C TYR A 95 -10.45 -8.36 -8.10
N LEU A 96 -10.73 -8.35 -6.80
CA LEU A 96 -10.74 -9.55 -5.98
C LEU A 96 -11.78 -10.57 -6.48
N ASN A 97 -12.97 -10.09 -6.83
CA ASN A 97 -14.07 -10.93 -7.30
C ASN A 97 -13.90 -11.43 -8.75
N ASN A 98 -13.16 -10.71 -9.60
CA ASN A 98 -13.02 -11.04 -11.03
C ASN A 98 -11.70 -11.71 -11.41
N ASN A 99 -10.58 -11.31 -10.80
CA ASN A 99 -9.24 -11.75 -11.19
C ASN A 99 -8.56 -12.63 -10.14
N GLY A 100 -9.13 -12.73 -8.93
CA GLY A 100 -8.67 -13.61 -7.83
C GLY A 100 -7.30 -13.28 -7.23
N HIS A 101 -6.53 -12.40 -7.85
CA HIS A 101 -5.15 -12.10 -7.51
C HIS A 101 -4.89 -10.60 -7.44
N VAL A 102 -4.16 -10.17 -6.42
CA VAL A 102 -3.74 -8.78 -6.20
C VAL A 102 -2.24 -8.71 -5.94
N ALA A 103 -1.65 -7.56 -6.21
CA ALA A 103 -0.26 -7.26 -5.84
C ALA A 103 -0.25 -6.34 -4.62
N PHE A 104 0.75 -6.53 -3.75
CA PHE A 104 1.02 -5.64 -2.63
C PHE A 104 2.22 -4.75 -2.96
N MET A 105 2.10 -3.45 -2.64
CA MET A 105 3.17 -2.47 -2.84
C MET A 105 3.36 -1.64 -1.56
N THR A 106 4.61 -1.27 -1.27
CA THR A 106 5.01 -0.52 -0.06
C THR A 106 5.66 0.84 -0.35
#